data_AF-A0A3N5IUB2-F1
#
_entry.id   AF-A0A3N5IUB2-F1
#
_cell.length_a   1.000
_cell.length_b   1.000
_cell.length_c   1.000
_cell.angle_alpha   90.00
_cell.angle_beta   90.00
_cell.angle_gamma   90.00
#
_symmetry.space_group_name_H-M   'P 1'
#
loop_
_entity.id
_entity.type
_entity.pdbx_description
1 polymer ?
#
loop_
_entity_poly.entity_id
_entity_poly.type
_entity_poly.pdbx_seq_one_letter_code
_entity_poly.pdbx_strand_id
1 'polypeptide(L)'
;MNLYKIQKVRVLPKLPEKLAFLKELAYNLYWSWDHNSRSLFRRLDPDLWETVNRNPVLMLGQIDQKRLEDMAGNQGYLAQLERIRLSVENYMKRKAWFEEQFGETPSIHIAYFSMEFGLSSAMPVYSGGLGVLAGDHLKSASDLGLPFYGIGLAYQQGYFQQYLASDGWQQETYPINDFYNLPFNLEKDDKGNPLLIYVDLPGRKVFAQIWRVNIGRIPLFLLDANIQQNREEDRQITAQLYGGDIEMRIKQEILLGIGGMRALALMNIKPEVCHMNEGHSAFLAIERIKMYMEAHSGVDFVQAWEATRVGNVFTTHTPVPAGIDQFEPYLIEQYLGSYCSLLNLPIQDFIRLGGQHYAQAEGKFNMAIFAINMAGAYNGVSRLHGRVARQMWNYLWPNVPPDEVPIGHVTNGIHIRSWLSSELSELYVRYLDPNWYRNPIEESMWERIDQIPDVELWRTHERRRERLVTTARKNLQERLIKLGAHPNDIDRAAEVLRHDALTIGFARRFATYKRAYLLFSDKERLREIVNNEQCPVQIIISGKAHPRDREGKEVLKNIMNIIKEDDFRDKIVFLENYDMLLAGALVQ
;
A
#
# COMPACT_ATOMS: atom_id res chain seq x y z
N MET A 1 14.25 -45.07 -3.55
CA MET A 1 14.67 -43.75 -3.03
C MET A 1 13.84 -43.44 -1.79
N ASN A 2 14.46 -43.44 -0.61
CA ASN A 2 13.78 -43.01 0.61
C ASN A 2 13.46 -41.51 0.48
N LEU A 3 12.18 -41.18 0.32
CA LEU A 3 11.69 -39.80 0.40
C LEU A 3 11.87 -39.34 1.85
N TYR A 4 12.95 -38.59 2.10
CA TYR A 4 13.12 -37.89 3.37
C TYR A 4 11.93 -36.97 3.58
N LYS A 5 11.14 -37.23 4.63
CA LYS A 5 9.99 -36.41 5.00
C LYS A 5 10.54 -35.17 5.71
N ILE A 6 10.79 -34.10 4.94
CA ILE A 6 11.20 -32.81 5.50
C ILE A 6 10.01 -32.28 6.33
N GLN A 7 10.12 -32.34 7.65
CA GLN A 7 9.18 -31.69 8.56
C GLN A 7 9.60 -30.23 8.73
N LYS A 8 8.73 -29.31 8.31
CA LYS A 8 8.89 -27.89 8.66
C LYS A 8 8.50 -27.71 10.11
N VAL A 9 9.46 -27.45 10.98
CA VAL A 9 9.23 -27.10 12.39
C VAL A 9 9.18 -25.59 12.52
N ARG A 10 8.07 -25.06 13.07
CA ARG A 10 7.96 -23.64 13.42
C ARG A 10 8.47 -23.45 14.84
N VAL A 11 9.59 -22.76 15.00
CA VAL A 11 10.10 -22.37 16.32
C VAL A 11 9.42 -21.05 16.69
N LEU A 12 8.56 -21.10 17.71
CA LEU A 12 8.00 -19.90 18.31
C LEU A 12 8.71 -19.64 19.64
N PRO A 13 9.12 -18.40 19.93
CA PRO A 13 9.71 -18.06 21.23
C PRO A 13 8.68 -18.28 22.32
N LYS A 14 9.14 -18.74 23.47
CA LYS A 14 8.30 -18.86 24.65
C LYS A 14 8.20 -17.48 25.31
N LEU A 15 7.25 -16.69 24.85
CA LEU A 15 6.91 -15.41 25.47
C LEU A 15 6.51 -15.63 26.94
N PRO A 16 7.19 -14.97 27.90
CA PRO A 16 6.73 -14.94 29.29
C PRO A 16 5.27 -14.46 29.36
N GLU A 17 4.48 -15.01 30.28
CA GLU A 17 3.06 -14.70 30.42
C GLU A 17 2.80 -13.19 30.58
N LYS A 18 3.66 -12.50 31.35
CA LYS A 18 3.62 -11.04 31.53
C LYS A 18 3.80 -10.24 30.23
N LEU A 19 4.35 -10.86 29.18
CA LEU A 19 4.61 -10.26 27.88
C LEU A 19 3.67 -10.78 26.78
N ALA A 20 2.66 -11.58 27.12
CA ALA A 20 1.77 -12.23 26.14
C ALA A 20 1.10 -11.24 25.17
N PHE A 21 0.75 -10.04 25.66
CA PHE A 21 0.16 -8.97 24.86
C PHE A 21 1.02 -8.53 23.66
N LEU A 22 2.35 -8.67 23.72
CA LEU A 22 3.22 -8.34 22.58
C LEU A 22 2.88 -9.15 21.34
N LYS A 23 2.44 -10.41 21.50
CA LYS A 23 2.03 -11.26 20.39
C LYS A 23 0.75 -10.74 19.74
N GLU A 24 -0.23 -10.36 20.54
CA GLU A 24 -1.49 -9.80 20.04
C GLU A 24 -1.23 -8.49 19.31
N LEU A 25 -0.43 -7.61 19.91
CA LEU A 25 -0.04 -6.34 19.32
C LEU A 25 0.71 -6.56 17.99
N ALA A 26 1.65 -7.49 17.91
CA ALA A 26 2.44 -7.74 16.71
C ALA A 26 1.59 -8.12 15.48
N TYR A 27 0.46 -8.81 15.68
CA TYR A 27 -0.46 -9.27 14.62
C TYR A 27 -1.63 -8.30 14.34
N ASN A 28 -1.60 -7.08 14.90
CA ASN A 28 -2.53 -6.01 14.56
C ASN A 28 -1.77 -4.75 14.16
N LEU A 29 -1.89 -4.31 12.90
CA LEU A 29 -1.16 -3.18 12.34
C LEU A 29 -1.45 -1.83 13.01
N TYR A 30 -2.33 -1.75 14.01
CA TYR A 30 -2.46 -0.56 14.88
C TYR A 30 -1.10 -0.06 15.40
N TRP A 31 -0.17 -0.97 15.75
CA TRP A 31 1.19 -0.58 16.16
C TRP A 31 1.90 0.26 15.11
N SER A 32 1.56 0.11 13.83
CA SER A 32 2.23 0.76 12.73
C SER A 32 1.88 2.23 12.58
N TRP A 33 0.89 2.79 13.29
CA TRP A 33 0.65 4.26 13.36
C TRP A 33 0.50 4.78 14.80
N ASP A 34 0.76 3.93 15.79
CA ASP A 34 0.82 4.30 17.19
C ASP A 34 2.28 4.36 17.67
N HIS A 35 2.82 5.57 17.86
CA HIS A 35 4.23 5.77 18.25
C HIS A 35 4.61 5.07 19.55
N ASN A 36 3.67 4.99 20.51
CA ASN A 36 3.88 4.31 21.79
C ASN A 36 4.07 2.81 21.59
N SER A 37 3.23 2.19 20.77
CA SER A 37 3.34 0.78 20.39
C SER A 37 4.64 0.48 19.65
N ARG A 38 5.07 1.33 18.70
CA ARG A 38 6.39 1.18 18.03
C ARG A 38 7.54 1.25 19.04
N SER A 39 7.44 2.13 20.03
CA SER A 39 8.46 2.30 21.08
C SER A 39 8.61 1.03 21.94
N LEU A 40 7.53 0.29 22.22
CA LEU A 40 7.62 -0.98 22.97
C LEU A 40 8.52 -2.00 22.29
N PHE A 41 8.35 -2.19 20.99
CA PHE A 41 9.16 -3.13 20.23
C PHE A 41 10.60 -2.63 20.16
N ARG A 42 10.83 -1.36 19.80
CA ARG A 42 12.18 -0.78 19.78
C ARG A 42 12.92 -0.90 21.12
N ARG A 43 12.23 -0.79 22.26
CA ARG A 43 12.83 -0.92 23.60
C ARG A 43 13.24 -2.35 23.94
N LEU A 44 12.64 -3.35 23.32
CA LEU A 44 13.08 -4.74 23.51
C LEU A 44 14.51 -4.88 23.00
N ASP A 45 14.76 -4.49 21.76
CA ASP A 45 16.09 -4.53 21.14
C ASP A 45 16.13 -3.52 19.97
N PRO A 46 16.81 -2.37 20.14
CA PRO A 46 16.84 -1.32 19.12
C PRO A 46 17.52 -1.75 17.82
N ASP A 47 18.55 -2.59 17.90
CA ASP A 47 19.34 -3.00 16.73
C ASP A 47 18.55 -4.04 15.94
N LEU A 48 18.02 -5.06 16.63
CA LEU A 48 17.17 -6.08 16.01
C LEU A 48 15.94 -5.45 15.36
N TRP A 49 15.33 -4.45 16.00
CA TRP A 49 14.17 -3.73 15.45
C TRP A 49 14.45 -3.11 14.08
N GLU A 50 15.64 -2.54 13.86
CA GLU A 50 16.02 -2.01 12.55
C GLU A 50 16.43 -3.14 11.59
N THR A 51 17.14 -4.17 12.05
CA THR A 51 17.56 -5.32 11.22
C THR A 51 16.39 -6.09 10.64
N VAL A 52 15.30 -6.27 11.39
CA VAL A 52 14.08 -6.97 10.92
C VAL A 52 13.12 -6.03 10.18
N ASN A 53 13.60 -4.87 9.71
CA ASN A 53 12.80 -3.86 9.01
C ASN A 53 11.52 -3.47 9.76
N ARG A 54 11.62 -3.35 11.09
CA ARG A 54 10.52 -2.97 11.98
C ARG A 54 9.31 -3.91 11.91
N ASN A 55 9.55 -5.19 11.63
CA ASN A 55 8.55 -6.25 11.67
C ASN A 55 8.49 -6.86 13.08
N PRO A 56 7.45 -6.59 13.89
CA PRO A 56 7.36 -7.12 15.24
C PRO A 56 7.15 -8.63 15.30
N VAL A 57 6.54 -9.25 14.28
CA VAL A 57 6.35 -10.70 14.24
C VAL A 57 7.70 -11.40 14.08
N LEU A 58 8.49 -10.95 13.11
CA LEU A 58 9.85 -11.46 12.89
C LEU A 58 10.76 -11.15 14.08
N MET A 59 10.68 -9.94 14.64
CA MET A 59 11.44 -9.53 15.82
C MET A 59 11.19 -10.48 16.99
N LEU A 60 9.92 -10.71 17.33
CA LEU A 60 9.59 -11.63 18.42
C LEU A 60 10.12 -13.03 18.12
N GLY A 61 10.07 -13.49 16.87
CA GLY A 61 10.63 -14.78 16.44
C GLY A 61 12.16 -14.92 16.56
N GLN A 62 12.91 -13.81 16.54
CA GLN A 62 14.38 -13.80 16.52
C GLN A 62 15.04 -13.30 17.81
N ILE A 63 14.28 -12.64 18.69
CA ILE A 63 14.82 -12.07 19.92
C ILE A 63 15.32 -13.17 20.87
N ASP A 64 16.43 -12.89 21.56
CA ASP A 64 16.98 -13.80 22.57
C ASP A 64 15.97 -14.00 23.72
N GLN A 65 15.78 -15.26 24.11
CA GLN A 65 14.92 -15.65 25.24
C GLN A 65 15.36 -14.95 26.54
N LYS A 66 16.67 -14.81 26.77
CA LYS A 66 17.18 -14.10 27.97
C LYS A 66 16.69 -12.66 28.01
N ARG A 67 16.66 -11.98 26.85
CA ARG A 67 16.19 -10.61 26.76
C ARG A 67 14.70 -10.47 27.08
N LEU A 68 13.88 -11.43 26.65
CA LEU A 68 12.46 -11.49 27.01
C LEU A 68 12.27 -11.68 28.53
N GLU A 69 13.07 -12.55 29.15
CA GLU A 69 13.03 -12.79 30.60
C GLU A 69 13.45 -11.53 31.39
N ASP A 70 14.52 -10.85 30.96
CA ASP A 70 14.97 -9.58 31.55
C ASP A 70 13.87 -8.51 31.48
N MET A 71 13.20 -8.38 30.32
CA MET A 71 12.10 -7.42 30.14
C MET A 71 10.84 -7.82 30.93
N ALA A 72 10.59 -9.10 31.13
CA ALA A 72 9.51 -9.59 31.99
C ALA A 72 9.77 -9.32 33.50
N GLY A 73 11.02 -9.05 33.89
CA GLY A 73 11.39 -8.56 35.22
C GLY A 73 11.41 -7.04 35.36
N ASN A 74 11.42 -6.29 34.25
CA ASN A 74 11.58 -4.85 34.25
C ASN A 74 10.25 -4.10 34.52
N GLN A 75 10.11 -3.54 35.71
CA GLN A 75 8.88 -2.84 36.14
C GLN A 75 8.51 -1.65 35.24
N GLY A 76 9.49 -0.88 34.77
CA GLY A 76 9.24 0.26 33.88
C GLY A 76 8.78 -0.16 32.48
N TYR A 77 9.25 -1.31 31.99
CA TYR A 77 8.77 -1.89 30.73
C TYR A 77 7.34 -2.42 30.88
N LEU A 78 7.06 -3.18 31.95
CA LEU A 78 5.74 -3.73 32.23
C LEU A 78 4.68 -2.63 32.41
N ALA A 79 5.00 -1.54 33.13
CA ALA A 79 4.09 -0.41 33.28
C ALA A 79 3.77 0.27 31.94
N GLN A 80 4.76 0.40 31.04
CA GLN A 80 4.52 0.93 29.70
C GLN A 80 3.67 -0.03 28.86
N LEU A 81 3.97 -1.33 28.91
CA LEU A 81 3.23 -2.39 28.21
C LEU A 81 1.75 -2.35 28.61
N GLU A 82 1.47 -2.28 29.91
CA GLU A 82 0.11 -2.22 30.45
C GLU A 82 -0.63 -0.95 30.02
N ARG A 83 0.03 0.21 30.08
CA ARG A 83 -0.56 1.47 29.59
C ARG A 83 -0.95 1.38 28.11
N ILE A 84 -0.12 0.75 27.29
CA ILE A 84 -0.38 0.59 25.86
C ILE A 84 -1.48 -0.46 25.64
N ARG A 85 -1.49 -1.56 26.39
CA ARG A 85 -2.58 -2.54 26.38
C ARG A 85 -3.93 -1.86 26.62
N LEU A 86 -4.05 -1.07 27.68
CA LEU A 86 -5.27 -0.32 27.99
C LEU A 86 -5.64 0.68 26.88
N SER A 87 -4.66 1.38 26.29
CA SER A 87 -4.90 2.29 25.18
C SER A 87 -5.40 1.59 23.92
N VAL A 88 -4.85 0.42 23.59
CA VAL A 88 -5.26 -0.41 22.45
C VAL A 88 -6.65 -0.96 22.69
N GLU A 89 -6.92 -1.50 23.88
CA GLU A 89 -8.26 -1.99 24.25
C GLU A 89 -9.31 -0.89 24.17
N ASN A 90 -9.00 0.31 24.67
CA ASN A 90 -9.88 1.47 24.52
C ASN A 90 -10.08 1.83 23.04
N TYR A 91 -9.02 1.84 22.23
CA TYR A 91 -9.15 2.06 20.79
C TYR A 91 -10.04 1.02 20.12
N MET A 92 -9.96 -0.25 20.50
CA MET A 92 -10.73 -1.33 19.87
C MET A 92 -12.21 -1.34 20.30
N LYS A 93 -12.51 -0.99 21.56
CA LYS A 93 -13.86 -1.14 22.15
C LYS A 93 -14.68 0.13 22.19
N ARG A 94 -14.06 1.32 22.18
CA ARG A 94 -14.80 2.59 22.25
C ARG A 94 -15.73 2.75 21.04
N LYS A 95 -16.87 3.40 21.25
CA LYS A 95 -17.71 3.88 20.15
C LYS A 95 -16.87 4.79 19.25
N ALA A 96 -16.89 4.52 17.95
CA ALA A 96 -16.24 5.37 16.96
C ALA A 96 -17.29 6.17 16.21
N TRP A 97 -16.81 7.14 15.42
CA TRP A 97 -17.65 8.07 14.68
C TRP A 97 -18.81 7.39 13.95
N PHE A 98 -18.58 6.28 13.25
CA PHE A 98 -19.62 5.61 12.49
C PHE A 98 -20.74 5.05 13.39
N GLU A 99 -20.38 4.42 14.51
CA GLU A 99 -21.36 3.93 15.49
C GLU A 99 -22.10 5.08 16.19
N GLU A 100 -21.40 6.18 16.46
CA GLU A 100 -22.00 7.39 17.05
C GLU A 100 -23.02 8.06 16.10
N GLN A 101 -22.74 8.08 14.80
CA GLN A 101 -23.61 8.71 13.80
C GLN A 101 -24.76 7.80 13.33
N PHE A 102 -24.52 6.49 13.20
CA PHE A 102 -25.46 5.57 12.56
C PHE A 102 -25.98 4.45 13.48
N GLY A 103 -25.54 4.41 14.74
CA GLY A 103 -25.92 3.38 15.72
C GLY A 103 -25.13 2.07 15.61
N GLU A 104 -25.48 1.10 16.44
CA GLU A 104 -24.75 -0.17 16.59
C GLU A 104 -25.01 -1.20 15.47
N THR A 105 -26.08 -1.03 14.67
CA THR A 105 -26.52 -2.01 13.66
C THR A 105 -26.90 -1.41 12.29
N PRO A 106 -26.01 -0.68 11.60
CA PRO A 106 -26.19 -0.43 10.19
C PRO A 106 -25.87 -1.72 9.41
N SER A 107 -26.84 -2.18 8.63
CA SER A 107 -26.80 -3.42 7.83
C SER A 107 -25.90 -3.31 6.59
N ILE A 108 -24.88 -2.45 6.63
CA ILE A 108 -24.04 -2.15 5.46
C ILE A 108 -22.63 -2.68 5.67
N HIS A 109 -22.13 -3.43 4.71
CA HIS A 109 -20.78 -3.93 4.61
C HIS A 109 -20.13 -3.31 3.36
N ILE A 110 -18.94 -2.75 3.55
CA ILE A 110 -18.19 -2.07 2.49
C ILE A 110 -16.94 -2.89 2.17
N ALA A 111 -16.82 -3.35 0.93
CA ALA A 111 -15.64 -4.07 0.46
C ALA A 111 -14.81 -3.18 -0.47
N TYR A 112 -13.51 -3.04 -0.18
CA TYR A 112 -12.59 -2.21 -0.95
C TYR A 112 -11.51 -3.07 -1.60
N PHE A 113 -11.54 -3.14 -2.93
CA PHE A 113 -10.67 -4.00 -3.71
C PHE A 113 -9.51 -3.20 -4.28
N SER A 114 -8.29 -3.68 -4.06
CA SER A 114 -7.10 -3.09 -4.67
C SER A 114 -6.00 -4.11 -4.92
N MET A 115 -5.21 -3.84 -5.96
CA MET A 115 -3.97 -4.59 -6.23
C MET A 115 -2.85 -4.24 -5.23
N GLU A 116 -2.93 -3.13 -4.49
CA GLU A 116 -1.86 -2.74 -3.57
C GLU A 116 -2.34 -2.08 -2.28
N PHE A 117 -1.60 -2.31 -1.19
CA PHE A 117 -1.85 -1.73 0.13
C PHE A 117 -0.56 -1.32 0.84
N GLY A 118 -0.32 -0.01 0.94
CA GLY A 118 0.81 0.60 1.62
C GLY A 118 0.51 0.79 3.11
N LEU A 119 0.72 -0.26 3.90
CA LEU A 119 0.32 -0.26 5.32
C LEU A 119 1.50 -0.10 6.28
N SER A 120 2.62 -0.77 6.03
CA SER A 120 3.84 -0.73 6.85
C SER A 120 5.04 -1.18 6.02
N SER A 121 6.26 -0.75 6.37
CA SER A 121 7.50 -1.25 5.76
C SER A 121 7.69 -2.76 5.92
N ALA A 122 7.09 -3.34 6.97
CA ALA A 122 7.10 -4.79 7.20
C ALA A 122 6.28 -5.59 6.16
N MET A 123 5.47 -4.94 5.33
CA MET A 123 4.60 -5.60 4.36
C MET A 123 4.74 -4.99 2.95
N PRO A 124 5.54 -5.59 2.06
CA PRO A 124 5.85 -5.03 0.74
C PRO A 124 4.75 -5.32 -0.31
N VAL A 125 3.48 -5.09 0.02
CA VAL A 125 2.33 -5.33 -0.88
C VAL A 125 1.87 -4.05 -1.60
N TYR A 126 2.81 -3.14 -1.89
CA TYR A 126 2.52 -1.90 -2.63
C TYR A 126 3.70 -1.42 -3.48
N SER A 127 3.41 -0.61 -4.49
CA SER A 127 4.41 -0.04 -5.41
C SER A 127 4.48 1.49 -5.40
N GLY A 128 3.44 2.18 -4.92
CA GLY A 128 3.36 3.63 -5.03
C GLY A 128 2.16 4.27 -4.34
N GLY A 129 1.75 5.43 -4.86
CA GLY A 129 0.74 6.29 -4.23
C GLY A 129 -0.66 5.69 -4.17
N LEU A 130 -1.04 4.83 -5.13
CA LEU A 130 -2.34 4.14 -5.13
C LEU A 130 -2.46 3.21 -3.91
N GLY A 131 -1.39 2.47 -3.62
CA GLY A 131 -1.30 1.57 -2.48
C GLY A 131 -1.19 2.32 -1.17
N VAL A 132 -0.37 3.39 -1.10
CA VAL A 132 -0.31 4.26 0.08
C VAL A 132 -1.70 4.82 0.42
N LEU A 133 -2.44 5.30 -0.58
CA LEU A 133 -3.82 5.75 -0.39
C LEU A 133 -4.73 4.62 0.09
N ALA A 134 -4.67 3.44 -0.52
CA ALA A 134 -5.46 2.28 -0.09
C ALA A 134 -5.16 1.88 1.37
N GLY A 135 -3.90 1.95 1.78
CA GLY A 135 -3.47 1.72 3.16
C GLY A 135 -4.01 2.79 4.12
N ASP A 136 -3.94 4.06 3.73
CA ASP A 136 -4.47 5.16 4.54
C ASP A 136 -6.01 5.17 4.60
N HIS A 137 -6.70 4.71 3.55
CA HIS A 137 -8.14 4.43 3.58
C HIS A 137 -8.48 3.38 4.63
N LEU A 138 -7.76 2.24 4.64
CA LEU A 138 -8.00 1.18 5.64
C LEU A 138 -7.74 1.68 7.07
N LYS A 139 -6.67 2.45 7.29
CA LYS A 139 -6.38 3.03 8.61
C LYS A 139 -7.44 4.03 9.05
N SER A 140 -7.88 4.90 8.15
CA SER A 140 -8.93 5.88 8.44
C SER A 140 -10.29 5.21 8.67
N ALA A 141 -10.62 4.16 7.89
CA ALA A 141 -11.81 3.35 8.07
C ALA A 141 -11.82 2.64 9.44
N SER A 142 -10.64 2.17 9.89
CA SER A 142 -10.46 1.65 11.25
C SER A 142 -10.71 2.71 12.32
N ASP A 143 -10.13 3.91 12.17
CA ASP A 143 -10.30 5.00 13.13
C ASP A 143 -11.76 5.48 13.23
N LEU A 144 -12.47 5.49 12.09
CA LEU A 144 -13.89 5.83 11.99
C LEU A 144 -14.83 4.70 12.42
N GLY A 145 -14.33 3.46 12.54
CA GLY A 145 -15.15 2.28 12.89
C GLY A 145 -16.10 1.83 11.79
N LEU A 146 -15.72 2.00 10.51
CA LEU A 146 -16.55 1.57 9.38
C LEU A 146 -16.63 0.01 9.31
N PRO A 147 -17.78 -0.56 8.90
CA PRO A 147 -17.94 -1.98 8.60
C PRO A 147 -17.27 -2.32 7.26
N PHE A 148 -15.94 -2.25 7.26
CA PHE A 148 -15.11 -2.16 6.08
C PHE A 148 -14.17 -3.37 5.95
N TYR A 149 -14.01 -3.87 4.73
CA TYR A 149 -13.19 -5.03 4.43
C TYR A 149 -12.25 -4.69 3.27
N GLY A 150 -10.94 -4.82 3.47
CA GLY A 150 -9.97 -4.71 2.39
C GLY A 150 -9.82 -6.05 1.67
N ILE A 151 -9.72 -6.04 0.34
CA ILE A 151 -9.48 -7.24 -0.47
C ILE A 151 -8.31 -6.99 -1.43
N GLY A 152 -7.33 -7.89 -1.41
CA GLY A 152 -6.13 -7.85 -2.25
C GLY A 152 -5.52 -9.21 -2.52
N LEU A 153 -4.30 -9.21 -3.05
CA LEU A 153 -3.50 -10.42 -3.29
C LEU A 153 -2.28 -10.47 -2.37
N ALA A 154 -1.92 -11.67 -1.91
CA ALA A 154 -0.74 -11.91 -1.09
C ALA A 154 0.48 -12.15 -1.99
N TYR A 155 1.23 -11.09 -2.31
CA TYR A 155 2.40 -11.20 -3.18
C TYR A 155 3.63 -11.80 -2.47
N GLN A 156 4.05 -12.98 -2.90
CA GLN A 156 5.20 -13.69 -2.32
C GLN A 156 6.50 -12.89 -2.39
N GLN A 157 6.69 -12.08 -3.44
CA GLN A 157 7.89 -11.25 -3.64
C GLN A 157 7.59 -9.74 -3.52
N GLY A 158 6.33 -9.36 -3.31
CA GLY A 158 5.92 -7.96 -3.24
C GLY A 158 6.24 -7.15 -4.50
N TYR A 159 6.60 -5.89 -4.30
CA TYR A 159 7.28 -5.07 -5.31
C TYR A 159 8.80 -5.18 -5.17
N PHE A 160 9.54 -4.88 -6.25
CA PHE A 160 10.99 -5.04 -6.24
C PHE A 160 11.70 -4.13 -5.22
N GLN A 161 12.83 -4.62 -4.72
CA GLN A 161 13.81 -3.82 -4.01
C GLN A 161 14.83 -3.26 -4.99
N GLN A 162 15.09 -1.96 -4.87
CA GLN A 162 16.00 -1.23 -5.74
C GLN A 162 17.42 -1.29 -5.18
N TYR A 163 18.40 -1.48 -6.05
CA TYR A 163 19.78 -1.11 -5.76
C TYR A 163 20.40 -0.46 -7.01
N LEU A 164 21.41 0.39 -6.83
CA LEU A 164 22.11 0.98 -7.96
C LEU A 164 23.46 0.31 -8.16
N ALA A 165 23.74 -0.09 -9.40
CA ALA A 165 25.07 -0.55 -9.80
C ALA A 165 26.09 0.59 -9.72
N SER A 166 27.38 0.24 -9.80
CA SER A 166 28.50 1.21 -9.70
C SER A 166 28.44 2.31 -10.77
N ASP A 167 27.87 2.02 -11.94
CA ASP A 167 27.64 2.95 -13.05
C ASP A 167 26.36 3.80 -12.91
N GLY A 168 25.65 3.67 -11.79
CA GLY A 168 24.44 4.43 -11.48
C GLY A 168 23.16 3.83 -12.07
N TRP A 169 23.21 2.71 -12.79
CA TRP A 169 22.00 2.06 -13.29
C TRP A 169 21.21 1.38 -12.17
N GLN A 170 19.89 1.53 -12.24
CA GLN A 170 18.98 0.80 -11.37
C GLN A 170 18.92 -0.68 -11.72
N GLN A 171 19.01 -1.52 -10.69
CA GLN A 171 18.77 -2.94 -10.72
C GLN A 171 17.68 -3.33 -9.70
N GLU A 172 17.11 -4.51 -9.90
CA GLU A 172 15.97 -5.02 -9.14
C GLU A 172 16.30 -6.36 -8.46
N THR A 173 15.90 -6.50 -7.19
CA THR A 173 15.83 -7.79 -6.50
C THR A 173 14.41 -8.09 -6.02
N TYR A 174 14.09 -9.38 -5.90
CA TYR A 174 12.75 -9.88 -5.55
C TYR A 174 12.85 -10.85 -4.37
N PRO A 175 13.12 -10.36 -3.15
CA PRO A 175 13.21 -11.22 -1.97
C PRO A 175 11.87 -11.91 -1.71
N ILE A 176 11.94 -13.15 -1.24
CA ILE A 176 10.78 -13.95 -0.89
C ILE A 176 10.30 -13.56 0.51
N ASN A 177 9.06 -13.10 0.62
CA ASN A 177 8.37 -12.86 1.88
C ASN A 177 8.00 -14.19 2.53
N ASP A 178 8.35 -14.37 3.80
CA ASP A 178 7.81 -15.48 4.59
C ASP A 178 6.53 -15.03 5.29
N PHE A 179 5.37 -15.37 4.72
CA PHE A 179 4.06 -14.98 5.26
C PHE A 179 3.84 -15.45 6.71
N TYR A 180 4.50 -16.52 7.16
CA TYR A 180 4.39 -16.99 8.55
C TYR A 180 5.13 -16.11 9.57
N ASN A 181 5.99 -15.23 9.08
CA ASN A 181 6.73 -14.21 9.83
C ASN A 181 6.22 -12.78 9.54
N LEU A 182 5.11 -12.66 8.82
CA LEU A 182 4.36 -11.42 8.64
C LEU A 182 3.16 -11.39 9.62
N PRO A 183 2.53 -10.23 9.84
CA PRO A 183 1.30 -10.10 10.65
C PRO A 183 0.06 -10.68 9.92
N PHE A 184 0.20 -11.88 9.36
CA PHE A 184 -0.80 -12.58 8.56
C PHE A 184 -1.35 -13.73 9.39
N ASN A 185 -2.68 -13.83 9.42
CA ASN A 185 -3.39 -14.95 10.03
C ASN A 185 -4.04 -15.77 8.92
N LEU A 186 -3.73 -17.06 8.85
CA LEU A 186 -4.38 -17.93 7.86
C LEU A 186 -5.82 -18.19 8.32
N GLU A 187 -6.78 -17.85 7.47
CA GLU A 187 -8.20 -18.15 7.74
C GLU A 187 -8.46 -19.64 7.57
N LYS A 188 -9.22 -20.21 8.50
CA LYS A 188 -9.40 -21.66 8.64
C LYS A 188 -10.86 -22.02 8.93
N ASP A 189 -11.25 -23.22 8.52
CA ASP A 189 -12.51 -23.83 8.93
C ASP A 189 -12.48 -24.27 10.41
N ASP A 190 -13.63 -24.72 10.93
CA ASP A 190 -13.77 -25.22 12.30
C ASP A 190 -12.89 -26.44 12.62
N LYS A 191 -12.37 -27.12 11.59
CA LYS A 191 -11.48 -28.27 11.70
C LYS A 191 -10.00 -27.86 11.65
N GLY A 192 -9.71 -26.57 11.48
CA GLY A 192 -8.36 -26.02 11.40
C GLY A 192 -7.69 -26.11 10.02
N ASN A 193 -8.43 -26.51 8.98
CA ASN A 193 -7.93 -26.52 7.60
C ASN A 193 -8.03 -25.12 6.99
N PRO A 194 -7.09 -24.71 6.13
CA PRO A 194 -7.16 -23.42 5.44
C PRO A 194 -8.46 -23.29 4.64
N LEU A 195 -9.11 -22.13 4.73
CA LEU A 195 -10.21 -21.80 3.82
C LEU A 195 -9.67 -21.62 2.40
N LEU A 196 -10.31 -22.28 1.43
CA LEU A 196 -9.91 -22.27 0.03
C LEU A 196 -11.07 -21.82 -0.85
N ILE A 197 -10.80 -20.85 -1.74
CA ILE A 197 -11.65 -20.53 -2.88
C ILE A 197 -11.02 -21.05 -4.16
N TYR A 198 -11.77 -21.06 -5.26
CA TYR A 198 -11.21 -21.30 -6.57
C TYR A 198 -11.78 -20.33 -7.60
N VAL A 199 -10.99 -20.07 -8.63
CA VAL A 199 -11.41 -19.42 -9.88
C VAL A 199 -11.18 -20.38 -11.05
N ASP A 200 -12.03 -20.28 -12.06
CA ASP A 200 -11.95 -21.12 -13.25
C ASP A 200 -11.06 -20.42 -14.27
N LEU A 201 -9.96 -21.08 -14.67
CA LEU A 201 -9.06 -20.68 -15.75
C LEU A 201 -9.19 -21.69 -16.91
N PRO A 202 -8.65 -21.40 -18.11
CA PRO A 202 -8.74 -22.32 -19.25
C PRO A 202 -8.29 -23.75 -18.90
N GLY A 203 -9.25 -24.67 -18.94
CA GLY A 203 -9.05 -26.10 -18.69
C GLY A 203 -8.72 -26.51 -17.25
N ARG A 204 -8.80 -25.61 -16.25
CA ARG A 204 -8.44 -25.93 -14.86
C ARG A 204 -9.05 -24.99 -13.82
N LYS A 205 -9.10 -25.46 -12.57
CA LYS A 205 -9.37 -24.62 -11.40
C LYS A 205 -8.06 -24.17 -10.78
N VAL A 206 -7.97 -22.89 -10.42
CA VAL A 206 -6.89 -22.35 -9.60
C VAL A 206 -7.46 -22.03 -8.23
N PHE A 207 -6.84 -22.59 -7.21
CA PHE A 207 -7.25 -22.43 -5.82
C PHE A 207 -6.49 -21.27 -5.16
N ALA A 208 -7.10 -20.61 -4.18
CA ALA A 208 -6.38 -19.67 -3.33
C ALA A 208 -6.80 -19.82 -1.88
N GLN A 209 -5.80 -19.76 -0.99
CA GLN A 209 -6.05 -19.64 0.45
C GLN A 209 -6.18 -18.17 0.84
N ILE A 210 -6.77 -17.92 2.01
CA ILE A 210 -7.10 -16.56 2.47
C ILE A 210 -6.26 -16.21 3.70
N TRP A 211 -5.47 -15.14 3.60
CA TRP A 211 -4.77 -14.54 4.73
C TRP A 211 -5.52 -13.31 5.21
N ARG A 212 -5.71 -13.16 6.53
CA ARG A 212 -6.22 -11.96 7.18
C ARG A 212 -5.10 -11.17 7.83
N VAL A 213 -5.08 -9.87 7.56
CA VAL A 213 -4.27 -8.86 8.24
C VAL A 213 -5.22 -7.96 9.03
N ASN A 214 -4.98 -7.81 10.33
CA ASN A 214 -5.80 -6.91 11.16
C ASN A 214 -5.24 -5.49 11.08
N ILE A 215 -6.08 -4.52 10.75
CA ILE A 215 -5.73 -3.10 10.62
C ILE A 215 -6.59 -2.34 11.61
N GLY A 216 -6.09 -2.24 12.85
CA GLY A 216 -6.89 -1.75 13.96
C GLY A 216 -8.14 -2.59 14.12
N ARG A 217 -9.31 -2.01 13.81
CA ARG A 217 -10.64 -2.62 13.95
C ARG A 217 -11.07 -3.44 12.74
N ILE A 218 -10.46 -3.24 11.57
CA ILE A 218 -10.96 -3.82 10.31
C ILE A 218 -10.01 -4.88 9.75
N PRO A 219 -10.53 -5.87 9.00
CA PRO A 219 -9.71 -6.86 8.33
C PRO A 219 -9.33 -6.44 6.89
N LEU A 220 -8.13 -6.83 6.48
CA LEU A 220 -7.71 -6.95 5.08
C LEU A 220 -7.51 -8.42 4.75
N PHE A 221 -8.19 -8.91 3.72
CA PHE A 221 -8.05 -10.26 3.19
C PHE A 221 -7.17 -10.26 1.95
N LEU A 222 -6.14 -11.12 1.96
CA LEU A 222 -5.19 -11.30 0.88
C LEU A 222 -5.27 -12.72 0.35
N LEU A 223 -5.52 -12.87 -0.95
CA LEU A 223 -5.64 -14.16 -1.61
C LEU A 223 -4.27 -14.66 -2.06
N ASP A 224 -4.00 -15.94 -1.80
CA ASP A 224 -2.71 -16.57 -2.08
C ASP A 224 -2.89 -17.85 -2.92
N ALA A 225 -2.46 -17.78 -4.17
CA ALA A 225 -2.47 -18.91 -5.10
C ALA A 225 -1.19 -19.76 -5.02
N ASN A 226 -0.20 -19.38 -4.21
CA ASN A 226 1.06 -20.11 -4.06
C ASN A 226 0.91 -21.31 -3.11
N ILE A 227 0.04 -22.25 -3.48
CA ILE A 227 -0.25 -23.47 -2.72
C ILE A 227 0.02 -24.72 -3.55
N GLN A 228 0.27 -25.83 -2.86
CA GLN A 228 0.70 -27.08 -3.51
C GLN A 228 -0.35 -27.66 -4.46
N GLN A 229 -1.65 -27.40 -4.22
CA GLN A 229 -2.75 -27.84 -5.07
C GLN A 229 -2.69 -27.27 -6.49
N ASN A 230 -2.05 -26.11 -6.66
CA ASN A 230 -1.93 -25.44 -7.95
C ASN A 230 -0.69 -25.89 -8.72
N ARG A 231 -0.75 -25.77 -10.05
CA ARG A 231 0.41 -25.91 -10.94
C ARG A 231 1.43 -24.82 -10.66
N GLU A 232 2.70 -25.08 -10.96
CA GLU A 232 3.78 -24.12 -10.70
C GLU A 232 3.58 -22.77 -11.39
N GLU A 233 3.02 -22.79 -12.62
CA GLU A 233 2.65 -21.59 -13.37
C GLU A 233 1.54 -20.76 -12.68
N ASP A 234 0.55 -21.41 -12.07
CA ASP A 234 -0.58 -20.76 -11.42
C ASP A 234 -0.19 -20.18 -10.06
N ARG A 235 0.80 -20.80 -9.39
CA ARG A 235 1.39 -20.23 -8.16
C ARG A 235 2.03 -18.86 -8.41
N GLN A 236 2.45 -18.58 -9.65
CA GLN A 236 3.04 -17.28 -10.00
C GLN A 236 2.03 -16.13 -10.05
N ILE A 237 0.72 -16.42 -10.05
CA ILE A 237 -0.33 -15.39 -10.04
C ILE A 237 -0.15 -14.46 -8.83
N THR A 238 0.24 -15.00 -7.68
CA THR A 238 0.51 -14.23 -6.46
C THR A 238 2.01 -14.13 -6.16
N ALA A 239 2.88 -14.20 -7.16
CA ALA A 239 4.31 -14.02 -6.95
C ALA A 239 4.70 -12.53 -6.82
N GLN A 240 4.47 -11.72 -7.85
CA GLN A 240 4.96 -10.33 -7.94
C GLN A 240 3.84 -9.33 -8.16
N LEU A 241 3.93 -8.18 -7.49
CA LEU A 241 3.07 -7.03 -7.74
C LEU A 241 3.50 -6.33 -9.03
N TYR A 242 2.60 -6.22 -10.01
CA TYR A 242 2.86 -5.72 -11.37
C TYR A 242 3.99 -6.46 -12.12
N GLY A 243 4.24 -7.71 -11.75
CA GLY A 243 5.13 -8.61 -12.48
C GLY A 243 4.40 -9.37 -13.60
N GLY A 244 5.15 -10.13 -14.40
CA GLY A 244 4.60 -10.94 -15.48
C GLY A 244 4.17 -10.14 -16.71
N ASP A 245 3.57 -10.83 -17.68
CA ASP A 245 3.05 -10.27 -18.92
C ASP A 245 1.56 -9.92 -18.82
N ILE A 246 0.96 -9.55 -19.94
CA ILE A 246 -0.46 -9.19 -20.01
C ILE A 246 -1.38 -10.37 -19.66
N GLU A 247 -0.93 -11.61 -19.88
CA GLU A 247 -1.68 -12.81 -19.55
C GLU A 247 -1.62 -13.12 -18.04
N MET A 248 -0.49 -12.86 -17.39
CA MET A 248 -0.40 -12.87 -15.93
C MET A 248 -1.32 -11.81 -15.32
N ARG A 249 -1.37 -10.63 -15.94
CA ARG A 249 -2.20 -9.52 -15.47
C ARG A 249 -3.68 -9.88 -15.42
N ILE A 250 -4.25 -10.42 -16.49
CA ILE A 250 -5.67 -10.83 -16.49
C ILE A 250 -5.96 -11.93 -15.44
N LYS A 251 -5.04 -12.88 -15.23
CA LYS A 251 -5.17 -13.92 -14.19
C LYS A 251 -5.22 -13.31 -12.78
N GLN A 252 -4.38 -12.31 -12.52
CA GLN A 252 -4.38 -11.57 -11.25
C GLN A 252 -5.69 -10.81 -11.03
N GLU A 253 -6.19 -10.12 -12.06
CA GLU A 253 -7.45 -9.37 -11.98
C GLU A 253 -8.66 -10.28 -11.79
N ILE A 254 -8.67 -11.46 -12.43
CA ILE A 254 -9.68 -12.50 -12.20
C ILE A 254 -9.64 -13.00 -10.75
N LEU A 255 -8.45 -13.34 -10.24
CA LEU A 255 -8.30 -13.80 -8.86
C LEU A 255 -8.72 -12.71 -7.86
N LEU A 256 -8.32 -11.45 -8.08
CA LEU A 256 -8.69 -10.32 -7.23
C LEU A 256 -10.20 -10.08 -7.24
N GLY A 257 -10.80 -9.91 -8.42
CA GLY A 257 -12.20 -9.56 -8.56
C GLY A 257 -13.13 -10.72 -8.22
N ILE A 258 -13.06 -11.80 -9.00
CA ILE A 258 -13.94 -12.97 -8.83
C ILE A 258 -13.57 -13.73 -7.55
N GLY A 259 -12.28 -14.05 -7.37
CA GLY A 259 -11.82 -14.79 -6.20
C GLY A 259 -12.05 -14.02 -4.89
N GLY A 260 -11.93 -12.69 -4.92
CA GLY A 260 -12.19 -11.84 -3.76
C GLY A 260 -13.66 -11.84 -3.34
N MET A 261 -14.60 -11.75 -4.29
CA MET A 261 -16.02 -11.88 -3.98
C MET A 261 -16.37 -13.27 -3.44
N ARG A 262 -15.79 -14.33 -4.01
CA ARG A 262 -15.95 -15.71 -3.50
C ARG A 262 -15.40 -15.87 -2.09
N ALA A 263 -14.28 -15.23 -1.77
CA ALA A 263 -13.68 -15.26 -0.44
C ALA A 263 -14.59 -14.61 0.60
N LEU A 264 -15.16 -13.44 0.29
CA LEU A 264 -16.13 -12.78 1.16
C LEU A 264 -17.36 -13.67 1.38
N ALA A 265 -17.91 -14.25 0.31
CA ALA A 265 -19.06 -15.15 0.40
C ALA A 265 -18.76 -16.40 1.25
N LEU A 266 -17.58 -17.00 1.10
CA LEU A 266 -17.13 -18.15 1.89
C LEU A 266 -17.05 -17.81 3.40
N MET A 267 -16.68 -16.57 3.74
CA MET A 267 -16.64 -16.05 5.10
C MET A 267 -17.98 -15.44 5.57
N ASN A 268 -19.06 -15.64 4.80
CA ASN A 268 -20.40 -15.11 5.07
C ASN A 268 -20.46 -13.58 5.19
N ILE A 269 -19.60 -12.87 4.45
CA ILE A 269 -19.59 -11.42 4.33
C ILE A 269 -20.27 -11.04 3.01
N LYS A 270 -21.35 -10.26 3.08
CA LYS A 270 -22.13 -9.84 1.92
C LYS A 270 -22.07 -8.32 1.80
N PRO A 271 -21.14 -7.76 0.99
CA PRO A 271 -21.00 -6.32 0.86
C PRO A 271 -22.11 -5.72 0.00
N GLU A 272 -22.88 -4.78 0.55
CA GLU A 272 -23.78 -3.92 -0.21
C GLU A 272 -22.98 -3.02 -1.16
N VAL A 273 -21.83 -2.52 -0.68
CA VAL A 273 -20.94 -1.62 -1.44
C VAL A 273 -19.62 -2.30 -1.76
N CYS A 274 -19.26 -2.37 -3.05
CA CYS A 274 -17.94 -2.76 -3.53
C CYS A 274 -17.24 -1.58 -4.22
N HIS A 275 -16.10 -1.18 -3.67
CA HIS A 275 -15.26 -0.11 -4.22
C HIS A 275 -14.11 -0.71 -5.04
N MET A 276 -14.11 -0.41 -6.33
CA MET A 276 -13.03 -0.68 -7.27
C MET A 276 -11.98 0.43 -7.24
N ASN A 277 -10.81 0.15 -6.67
CA ASN A 277 -9.68 1.07 -6.68
C ASN A 277 -8.90 0.92 -8.00
N GLU A 278 -9.24 1.74 -9.00
CA GLU A 278 -8.87 1.59 -10.42
C GLU A 278 -9.50 0.34 -11.08
N GLY A 279 -9.39 0.21 -12.41
CA GLY A 279 -10.06 -0.84 -13.20
C GLY A 279 -9.65 -2.29 -12.87
N HIS A 280 -8.53 -2.49 -12.15
CA HIS A 280 -7.91 -3.80 -11.90
C HIS A 280 -8.80 -4.82 -11.18
N SER A 281 -9.83 -4.34 -10.47
CA SER A 281 -10.73 -5.17 -9.69
C SER A 281 -12.12 -5.30 -10.29
N ALA A 282 -12.35 -4.74 -11.49
CA ALA A 282 -13.70 -4.61 -12.06
C ALA A 282 -14.37 -5.96 -12.36
N PHE A 283 -13.60 -7.06 -12.48
CA PHE A 283 -14.18 -8.40 -12.54
C PHE A 283 -14.90 -8.84 -11.25
N LEU A 284 -14.84 -8.06 -10.16
CA LEU A 284 -15.72 -8.27 -9.01
C LEU A 284 -17.20 -8.11 -9.39
N ALA A 285 -17.50 -7.25 -10.37
CA ALA A 285 -18.87 -6.95 -10.77
C ALA A 285 -19.56 -8.18 -11.40
N ILE A 286 -18.82 -8.96 -12.19
CA ILE A 286 -19.39 -10.15 -12.85
C ILE A 286 -19.71 -11.25 -11.85
N GLU A 287 -18.89 -11.43 -10.81
CA GLU A 287 -19.20 -12.38 -9.75
C GLU A 287 -20.36 -11.88 -8.87
N ARG A 288 -20.49 -10.56 -8.63
CA ARG A 288 -21.69 -9.99 -7.99
C ARG A 288 -22.96 -10.26 -8.80
N ILE A 289 -22.93 -10.06 -10.12
CA ILE A 289 -24.05 -10.35 -11.01
C ILE A 289 -24.42 -11.84 -10.94
N LYS A 290 -23.42 -12.72 -11.09
CA LYS A 290 -23.62 -14.17 -10.99
C LYS A 290 -24.28 -14.56 -9.65
N MET A 291 -23.73 -14.10 -8.54
CA MET A 291 -24.26 -14.39 -7.20
C MET A 291 -25.69 -13.87 -7.04
N TYR A 292 -26.02 -12.71 -7.62
CA TYR A 292 -27.37 -12.16 -7.60
C TYR A 292 -28.35 -13.02 -8.40
N MET A 293 -27.98 -13.44 -9.61
CA MET A 293 -28.78 -14.36 -10.44
C MET A 293 -29.00 -15.71 -9.74
N GLU A 294 -27.96 -16.27 -9.10
CA GLU A 294 -28.06 -17.52 -8.34
C GLU A 294 -28.98 -17.39 -7.12
N ALA A 295 -29.01 -16.23 -6.47
CA ALA A 295 -29.89 -15.94 -5.34
C ALA A 295 -31.35 -15.65 -5.74
N HIS A 296 -31.60 -15.25 -7.00
CA HIS A 296 -32.92 -14.81 -7.47
C HIS A 296 -33.32 -15.53 -8.76
N SER A 297 -34.11 -16.60 -8.62
CA SER A 297 -34.59 -17.39 -9.75
C SER A 297 -35.38 -16.54 -10.76
N GLY A 298 -35.08 -16.69 -12.05
CA GLY A 298 -35.76 -15.98 -13.14
C GLY A 298 -35.21 -14.60 -13.46
N VAL A 299 -34.20 -14.11 -12.72
CA VAL A 299 -33.51 -12.85 -13.03
C VAL A 299 -32.48 -13.07 -14.13
N ASP A 300 -32.55 -12.27 -15.19
CA ASP A 300 -31.57 -12.30 -16.28
C ASP A 300 -30.33 -11.44 -16.00
N PHE A 301 -29.33 -11.51 -16.89
CA PHE A 301 -28.09 -10.75 -16.75
C PHE A 301 -28.33 -9.24 -16.67
N VAL A 302 -29.22 -8.68 -17.48
CA VAL A 302 -29.44 -7.23 -17.56
C VAL A 302 -30.08 -6.73 -16.27
N GLN A 303 -31.08 -7.45 -15.76
CA GLN A 303 -31.72 -7.16 -14.48
C GLN A 303 -30.74 -7.26 -13.31
N ALA A 304 -29.91 -8.31 -13.26
CA ALA A 304 -28.90 -8.49 -12.22
C ALA A 304 -27.76 -7.45 -12.33
N TRP A 305 -27.37 -7.07 -13.53
CA TRP A 305 -26.42 -5.98 -13.78
C TRP A 305 -26.94 -4.66 -13.22
N GLU A 306 -28.15 -4.24 -13.57
CA GLU A 306 -28.75 -3.01 -13.03
C GLU A 306 -28.91 -3.06 -11.50
N ALA A 307 -29.36 -4.19 -10.95
CA ALA A 307 -29.54 -4.36 -9.50
C ALA A 307 -28.23 -4.30 -8.71
N THR A 308 -27.13 -4.80 -9.27
CA THR A 308 -25.83 -4.84 -8.56
C THR A 308 -24.98 -3.60 -8.82
N ARG A 309 -25.18 -2.91 -9.94
CA ARG A 309 -24.43 -1.72 -10.38
C ARG A 309 -24.48 -0.59 -9.37
N VAL A 310 -25.63 -0.34 -8.73
CA VAL A 310 -25.78 0.73 -7.73
C VAL A 310 -24.87 0.56 -6.50
N GLY A 311 -24.49 -0.67 -6.17
CA GLY A 311 -23.57 -0.99 -5.08
C GLY A 311 -22.09 -0.96 -5.49
N ASN A 312 -21.77 -0.67 -6.75
CA ASN A 312 -20.40 -0.64 -7.24
C ASN A 312 -19.91 0.82 -7.37
N VAL A 313 -18.77 1.12 -6.75
CA VAL A 313 -18.12 2.44 -6.78
C VAL A 313 -16.79 2.32 -7.53
N PHE A 314 -16.53 3.19 -8.49
CA PHE A 314 -15.28 3.21 -9.25
C PHE A 314 -14.50 4.51 -9.03
N THR A 315 -13.26 4.39 -8.54
CA THR A 315 -12.31 5.52 -8.54
C THR A 315 -11.31 5.34 -9.67
N THR A 316 -11.13 6.40 -10.48
CA THR A 316 -10.03 6.47 -11.45
C THR A 316 -8.90 7.36 -10.93
N HIS A 317 -7.67 6.86 -10.98
CA HIS A 317 -6.45 7.55 -10.54
C HIS A 317 -5.60 8.06 -11.70
N THR A 318 -5.93 7.62 -12.91
CA THR A 318 -5.09 7.76 -14.08
C THR A 318 -5.63 8.87 -15.00
N PRO A 319 -4.91 9.99 -15.18
CA PRO A 319 -5.34 11.08 -16.06
C PRO A 319 -4.96 10.87 -17.53
N VAL A 320 -4.38 9.71 -17.87
CA VAL A 320 -3.86 9.39 -19.22
C VAL A 320 -4.16 7.93 -19.61
N PRO A 321 -4.50 7.65 -20.88
CA PRO A 321 -4.85 6.28 -21.31
C PRO A 321 -3.76 5.22 -21.05
N ALA A 322 -2.48 5.61 -21.08
CA ALA A 322 -1.34 4.68 -20.97
C ALA A 322 -1.21 3.97 -19.61
N GLY A 323 -1.94 4.42 -18.57
CA GLY A 323 -1.94 3.78 -17.25
C GLY A 323 -3.11 2.82 -17.00
N ILE A 324 -3.93 2.55 -18.01
CA ILE A 324 -5.13 1.71 -17.91
C ILE A 324 -4.87 0.35 -18.53
N ASP A 325 -5.22 -0.72 -17.83
CA ASP A 325 -5.11 -2.07 -18.37
C ASP A 325 -6.05 -2.29 -19.55
N GLN A 326 -5.49 -2.81 -20.64
CA GLN A 326 -6.21 -3.15 -21.86
C GLN A 326 -5.84 -4.56 -22.27
N PHE A 327 -6.85 -5.38 -22.59
CA PHE A 327 -6.66 -6.75 -23.02
C PHE A 327 -7.10 -6.93 -24.47
N GLU A 328 -6.36 -7.75 -25.20
CA GLU A 328 -6.80 -8.20 -26.51
C GLU A 328 -8.09 -9.04 -26.36
N PRO A 329 -9.08 -8.90 -27.26
CA PRO A 329 -10.36 -9.60 -27.17
C PRO A 329 -10.23 -11.12 -27.01
N TYR A 330 -9.23 -11.73 -27.66
CA TYR A 330 -8.99 -13.17 -27.56
C TYR A 330 -8.61 -13.61 -26.14
N LEU A 331 -7.93 -12.74 -25.36
CA LEU A 331 -7.61 -13.04 -23.96
C LEU A 331 -8.88 -13.06 -23.12
N ILE A 332 -9.80 -12.11 -23.35
CA ILE A 332 -11.11 -12.09 -22.66
C ILE A 332 -11.91 -13.34 -23.01
N GLU A 333 -11.98 -13.72 -24.28
CA GLU A 333 -12.66 -14.93 -24.72
C GLU A 333 -12.04 -16.19 -24.09
N GLN A 334 -10.71 -16.29 -24.11
CA GLN A 334 -9.99 -17.42 -23.53
C GLN A 334 -10.28 -17.56 -22.03
N TYR A 335 -10.18 -16.48 -21.26
CA TYR A 335 -10.24 -16.53 -19.79
C TYR A 335 -11.65 -16.42 -19.20
N LEU A 336 -12.55 -15.71 -19.86
CA LEU A 336 -13.90 -15.43 -19.36
C LEU A 336 -15.01 -15.97 -20.27
N GLY A 337 -14.71 -16.58 -21.42
CA GLY A 337 -15.71 -17.13 -22.33
C GLY A 337 -16.63 -18.17 -21.67
N SER A 338 -16.06 -19.14 -20.96
CA SER A 338 -16.85 -20.13 -20.20
C SER A 338 -17.65 -19.50 -19.06
N TYR A 339 -17.10 -18.44 -18.46
CA TYR A 339 -17.76 -17.69 -17.39
C TYR A 339 -18.97 -16.92 -17.92
N CYS A 340 -18.88 -16.32 -19.12
CA CYS A 340 -19.98 -15.64 -19.78
C CYS A 340 -21.16 -16.57 -20.06
N SER A 341 -20.88 -17.85 -20.38
CA SER A 341 -21.93 -18.86 -20.53
C SER A 341 -22.73 -19.09 -19.24
N LEU A 342 -22.10 -18.99 -18.06
CA LEU A 342 -22.81 -19.08 -16.77
C LEU A 342 -23.76 -17.89 -16.54
N LEU A 343 -23.47 -16.76 -17.17
CA LEU A 343 -24.28 -15.54 -17.11
C LEU A 343 -25.34 -15.50 -18.22
N ASN A 344 -25.43 -16.51 -19.09
CA ASN A 344 -26.23 -16.49 -20.32
C ASN A 344 -25.95 -15.25 -21.20
N LEU A 345 -24.70 -14.77 -21.20
CA LEU A 345 -24.28 -13.59 -21.95
C LEU A 345 -23.37 -14.02 -23.12
N PRO A 346 -23.71 -13.65 -24.38
CA PRO A 346 -22.80 -13.88 -25.50
C PRO A 346 -21.46 -13.18 -25.28
N ILE A 347 -20.35 -13.87 -25.54
CA ILE A 347 -18.99 -13.33 -25.32
C ILE A 347 -18.74 -12.00 -26.04
N GLN A 348 -19.33 -11.80 -27.22
CA GLN A 348 -19.20 -10.55 -27.97
C GLN A 348 -19.88 -9.38 -27.25
N ASP A 349 -21.01 -9.62 -26.59
CA ASP A 349 -21.69 -8.60 -25.78
C ASP A 349 -20.88 -8.30 -24.52
N PHE A 350 -20.27 -9.32 -23.91
CA PHE A 350 -19.34 -9.12 -22.80
C PHE A 350 -18.14 -8.25 -23.20
N ILE A 351 -17.50 -8.55 -24.33
CA ILE A 351 -16.36 -7.77 -24.83
C ILE A 351 -16.76 -6.32 -25.12
N ARG A 352 -17.99 -6.08 -25.60
CA ARG A 352 -18.53 -4.72 -25.78
C ARG A 352 -18.65 -3.95 -24.47
N LEU A 353 -18.88 -4.60 -23.33
CA LEU A 353 -18.88 -3.94 -22.02
C LEU A 353 -17.50 -3.36 -21.66
N GLY A 354 -16.41 -3.92 -22.21
CA GLY A 354 -15.06 -3.35 -22.11
C GLY A 354 -14.77 -2.25 -23.14
N GLY A 355 -15.75 -1.89 -23.98
CA GLY A 355 -15.64 -0.75 -24.87
C GLY A 355 -14.96 -1.01 -26.21
N GLN A 356 -14.78 -2.26 -26.64
CA GLN A 356 -14.15 -2.60 -27.93
C GLN A 356 -14.68 -1.81 -29.13
N HIS A 357 -15.96 -1.43 -29.10
CA HIS A 357 -16.64 -0.70 -30.17
C HIS A 357 -16.33 0.81 -30.18
N TYR A 358 -15.70 1.35 -29.14
CA TYR A 358 -15.24 2.74 -29.09
C TYR A 358 -13.88 2.87 -29.76
N ALA A 359 -13.71 3.91 -30.59
CA ALA A 359 -12.44 4.19 -31.26
C ALA A 359 -11.28 4.36 -30.27
N GLN A 360 -11.55 4.95 -29.10
CA GLN A 360 -10.58 5.19 -28.02
C GLN A 360 -10.06 3.90 -27.36
N ALA A 361 -10.77 2.79 -27.50
CA ALA A 361 -10.32 1.50 -27.00
C ALA A 361 -9.45 0.75 -28.01
N GLU A 362 -9.33 1.24 -29.25
CA GLU A 362 -8.52 0.65 -30.32
C GLU A 362 -8.82 -0.85 -30.55
N GLY A 363 -10.09 -1.24 -30.41
CA GLY A 363 -10.51 -2.64 -30.57
C GLY A 363 -10.16 -3.56 -29.40
N LYS A 364 -9.61 -3.03 -28.30
CA LYS A 364 -9.26 -3.79 -27.09
C LYS A 364 -10.35 -3.70 -26.03
N PHE A 365 -10.28 -4.61 -25.05
CA PHE A 365 -11.09 -4.57 -23.84
C PHE A 365 -10.40 -3.66 -22.81
N ASN A 366 -10.99 -2.49 -22.54
CA ASN A 366 -10.46 -1.52 -21.59
C ASN A 366 -11.10 -1.70 -20.21
N MET A 367 -10.27 -1.94 -19.19
CA MET A 367 -10.75 -2.22 -17.83
C MET A 367 -11.41 -1.02 -17.15
N ALA A 368 -11.02 0.22 -17.48
CA ALA A 368 -11.70 1.40 -16.95
C ALA A 368 -13.06 1.61 -17.60
N ILE A 369 -13.22 1.37 -18.92
CA ILE A 369 -14.54 1.40 -19.56
C ILE A 369 -15.43 0.31 -18.96
N PHE A 370 -14.88 -0.88 -18.75
CA PHE A 370 -15.60 -1.97 -18.09
C PHE A 370 -16.05 -1.58 -16.68
N ALA A 371 -15.15 -1.03 -15.86
CA ALA A 371 -15.47 -0.55 -14.52
C ALA A 371 -16.56 0.53 -14.52
N ILE A 372 -16.49 1.49 -15.47
CA ILE A 372 -17.50 2.55 -15.62
C ILE A 372 -18.87 1.94 -15.98
N ASN A 373 -18.91 0.97 -16.89
CA ASN A 373 -20.15 0.30 -17.25
C ASN A 373 -20.72 -0.55 -16.09
N MET A 374 -19.86 -1.06 -15.22
CA MET A 374 -20.26 -1.91 -14.09
C MET A 374 -20.56 -1.16 -12.79
N ALA A 375 -20.20 0.12 -12.68
CA ALA A 375 -20.38 0.94 -11.47
C ALA A 375 -21.56 1.89 -11.56
N GLY A 376 -22.13 2.25 -10.41
CA GLY A 376 -23.22 3.23 -10.26
C GLY A 376 -22.75 4.58 -9.73
N ALA A 377 -21.54 4.65 -9.19
CA ALA A 377 -20.89 5.87 -8.73
C ALA A 377 -19.44 5.95 -9.21
N TYR A 378 -19.00 7.16 -9.56
CA TYR A 378 -17.69 7.39 -10.18
C TYR A 378 -17.03 8.62 -9.58
N ASN A 379 -15.74 8.54 -9.30
CA ASN A 379 -14.98 9.71 -8.86
C ASN A 379 -13.54 9.73 -9.38
N GLY A 380 -13.08 10.95 -9.67
CA GLY A 380 -11.66 11.26 -9.70
C GLY A 380 -11.10 11.51 -8.28
N VAL A 381 -9.80 11.78 -8.21
CA VAL A 381 -9.05 11.87 -6.94
C VAL A 381 -8.71 13.30 -6.49
N SER A 382 -9.19 14.29 -7.24
CA SER A 382 -9.14 15.72 -6.91
C SER A 382 -10.14 16.47 -7.77
N ARG A 383 -10.47 17.71 -7.40
CA ARG A 383 -11.39 18.55 -8.17
C ARG A 383 -10.94 18.74 -9.62
N LEU A 384 -9.65 19.00 -9.83
CA LEU A 384 -9.09 19.14 -11.18
C LEU A 384 -9.08 17.80 -11.92
N HIS A 385 -8.74 16.71 -11.24
CA HIS A 385 -8.77 15.38 -11.83
C HIS A 385 -10.18 14.98 -12.27
N GLY A 386 -11.22 15.29 -11.49
CA GLY A 386 -12.61 15.07 -11.89
C GLY A 386 -12.94 15.80 -13.19
N ARG A 387 -12.50 17.05 -13.37
CA ARG A 387 -12.67 17.78 -14.64
C ARG A 387 -11.96 17.09 -15.81
N VAL A 388 -10.70 16.68 -15.62
CA VAL A 388 -9.92 15.98 -16.65
C VAL A 388 -10.55 14.63 -17.01
N ALA A 389 -10.98 13.86 -16.01
CA ALA A 389 -11.64 12.57 -16.21
C ALA A 389 -12.95 12.72 -16.98
N ARG A 390 -13.78 13.73 -16.66
CA ARG A 390 -15.00 14.01 -17.42
C ARG A 390 -14.73 14.29 -18.90
N GLN A 391 -13.70 15.08 -19.21
CA GLN A 391 -13.29 15.35 -20.59
C GLN A 391 -12.77 14.08 -21.28
N MET A 392 -11.92 13.31 -20.59
CA MET A 392 -11.33 12.08 -21.09
C MET A 392 -12.39 11.03 -21.44
N TRP A 393 -13.43 10.89 -20.61
CA TRP A 393 -14.46 9.84 -20.73
C TRP A 393 -15.78 10.33 -21.35
N ASN A 394 -15.85 11.59 -21.80
CA ASN A 394 -17.10 12.18 -22.32
C ASN A 394 -17.73 11.36 -23.46
N TYR A 395 -16.93 10.66 -24.27
CA TYR A 395 -17.43 9.83 -25.36
C TYR A 395 -18.31 8.64 -24.91
N LEU A 396 -18.25 8.25 -23.63
CA LEU A 396 -19.17 7.25 -23.05
C LEU A 396 -20.58 7.84 -22.79
N TRP A 397 -20.70 9.17 -22.78
CA TRP A 397 -21.95 9.90 -22.62
C TRP A 397 -22.09 10.95 -23.74
N PRO A 398 -22.27 10.53 -25.01
CA PRO A 398 -22.17 11.42 -26.17
C PRO A 398 -23.20 12.56 -26.19
N ASN A 399 -24.33 12.39 -25.50
CA ASN A 399 -25.40 13.38 -25.40
C ASN A 399 -25.33 14.23 -24.12
N VAL A 400 -24.26 14.09 -23.33
CA VAL A 400 -24.08 14.80 -22.07
C VAL A 400 -22.92 15.79 -22.22
N PRO A 401 -23.13 17.08 -21.91
CA PRO A 401 -22.03 18.05 -21.88
C PRO A 401 -20.88 17.57 -20.98
N PRO A 402 -19.60 17.81 -21.32
CA PRO A 402 -18.47 17.36 -20.50
C PRO A 402 -18.57 17.76 -19.02
N ASP A 403 -19.17 18.92 -18.70
CA ASP A 403 -19.34 19.36 -17.32
C ASP A 403 -20.51 18.69 -16.57
N GLU A 404 -21.35 17.91 -17.25
CA GLU A 404 -22.46 17.14 -16.68
C GLU A 404 -22.21 15.63 -16.66
N VAL A 405 -21.09 15.17 -17.26
CA VAL A 405 -20.64 13.77 -17.15
C VAL A 405 -20.60 13.38 -15.66
N PRO A 406 -21.22 12.25 -15.26
CA PRO A 406 -21.47 11.91 -13.84
C PRO A 406 -20.21 11.44 -13.09
N ILE A 407 -19.03 11.91 -13.46
CA ILE A 407 -17.77 11.65 -12.76
C ILE A 407 -17.52 12.79 -11.78
N GLY A 408 -17.70 12.48 -10.49
CA GLY A 408 -17.43 13.40 -9.39
C GLY A 408 -15.94 13.45 -9.02
N HIS A 409 -15.66 13.92 -7.80
CA HIS A 409 -14.34 13.83 -7.22
C HIS A 409 -14.41 13.61 -5.71
N VAL A 410 -13.45 12.84 -5.21
CA VAL A 410 -13.12 12.75 -3.79
C VAL A 410 -11.64 13.10 -3.69
N THR A 411 -11.32 14.22 -3.07
CA THR A 411 -9.91 14.65 -2.95
C THR A 411 -9.17 13.69 -2.02
N ASN A 412 -8.08 13.11 -2.50
CA ASN A 412 -7.26 12.21 -1.70
C ASN A 412 -6.81 12.87 -0.39
N GLY A 413 -6.85 12.09 0.69
CA GLY A 413 -6.26 12.43 1.98
C GLY A 413 -5.14 11.48 2.35
N ILE A 414 -4.48 11.77 3.46
CA ILE A 414 -3.52 10.87 4.11
C ILE A 414 -4.01 10.56 5.53
N HIS A 415 -3.65 9.40 6.06
CA HIS A 415 -3.95 9.08 7.45
C HIS A 415 -2.97 9.84 8.36
N ILE A 416 -3.44 10.90 9.04
CA ILE A 416 -2.58 11.86 9.72
C ILE A 416 -1.60 11.19 10.69
N ARG A 417 -2.07 10.25 11.53
CA ARG A 417 -1.21 9.54 12.49
C ARG A 417 -0.15 8.64 11.83
N SER A 418 -0.37 8.19 10.60
CA SER A 418 0.67 7.44 9.86
C SER A 418 1.87 8.31 9.53
N TRP A 419 1.62 9.59 9.22
CA TRP A 419 2.55 10.51 8.56
C TRP A 419 3.01 11.67 9.45
N LEU A 420 2.44 11.83 10.65
CA LEU A 420 2.89 12.77 11.66
C LEU A 420 4.06 12.18 12.46
N SER A 421 5.04 13.03 12.81
CA SER A 421 6.12 12.64 13.73
C SER A 421 5.63 12.53 15.17
N SER A 422 6.32 11.73 15.99
CA SER A 422 6.05 11.66 17.44
C SER A 422 6.14 13.03 18.10
N GLU A 423 7.13 13.82 17.72
CA GLU A 423 7.44 15.11 18.30
C GLU A 423 6.35 16.15 17.96
N LEU A 424 5.85 16.18 16.72
CA LEU A 424 4.70 17.02 16.38
C LEU A 424 3.41 16.54 17.04
N SER A 425 3.22 15.22 17.14
CA SER A 425 2.07 14.64 17.84
C SER A 425 2.02 15.07 19.31
N GLU A 426 3.17 15.12 19.99
CA GLU A 426 3.29 15.63 21.36
C GLU A 426 2.94 17.13 21.46
N LEU A 427 3.33 17.95 20.48
CA LEU A 427 2.91 19.34 20.42
C LEU A 427 1.39 19.46 20.24
N TYR A 428 0.80 18.63 19.38
CA TYR A 428 -0.65 18.65 19.16
C TYR A 428 -1.41 18.22 20.42
N VAL A 429 -0.92 17.22 21.16
CA VAL A 429 -1.49 16.84 22.46
C VAL A 429 -1.41 18.00 23.47
N ARG A 430 -0.33 18.79 23.45
CA ARG A 430 -0.11 19.90 24.40
C ARG A 430 -0.96 21.14 24.09
N TYR A 431 -1.04 21.53 22.82
CA TYR A 431 -1.60 22.83 22.41
C TYR A 431 -3.00 22.73 21.77
N LEU A 432 -3.33 21.60 21.15
CA LEU A 432 -4.63 21.41 20.52
C LEU A 432 -5.51 20.61 21.48
N ASP A 433 -5.54 19.28 21.37
CA ASP A 433 -6.35 18.43 22.22
C ASP A 433 -5.64 17.09 22.43
N PRO A 434 -5.65 16.50 23.64
CA PRO A 434 -5.09 15.17 23.86
C PRO A 434 -5.69 14.07 22.96
N ASN A 435 -6.88 14.30 22.42
CA ASN A 435 -7.63 13.43 21.53
C ASN A 435 -7.81 14.05 20.13
N TRP A 436 -6.93 14.96 19.70
CA TRP A 436 -7.04 15.67 18.41
C TRP A 436 -7.32 14.75 17.21
N TYR A 437 -6.74 13.56 17.23
CA TYR A 437 -6.85 12.56 16.17
C TYR A 437 -8.24 11.88 16.09
N ARG A 438 -9.10 12.06 17.09
CA ARG A 438 -10.45 11.45 17.10
C ARG A 438 -11.42 12.17 16.18
N ASN A 439 -11.30 13.49 16.09
CA ASN A 439 -12.18 14.32 15.27
C ASN A 439 -11.36 15.35 14.47
N PRO A 440 -10.52 14.90 13.52
CA PRO A 440 -9.61 15.79 12.80
C PRO A 440 -10.33 16.78 11.87
N ILE A 441 -11.66 16.68 11.71
CA ILE A 441 -12.47 17.60 10.90
C ILE A 441 -12.97 18.81 11.70
N GLU A 442 -12.76 18.85 13.02
CA GLU A 442 -13.21 19.95 13.86
C GLU A 442 -12.30 21.18 13.68
N GLU A 443 -12.77 22.16 12.90
CA GLU A 443 -11.98 23.35 12.55
C GLU A 443 -11.55 24.17 13.76
N SER A 444 -12.41 24.33 14.77
CA SER A 444 -12.10 25.06 16.03
C SER A 444 -10.92 24.47 16.79
N MET A 445 -10.65 23.17 16.64
CA MET A 445 -9.47 22.55 17.21
C MET A 445 -8.20 23.06 16.55
N TRP A 446 -8.22 23.20 15.23
CA TRP A 446 -7.07 23.63 14.42
C TRP A 446 -6.81 25.13 14.50
N GLU A 447 -7.78 25.96 14.87
CA GLU A 447 -7.54 27.39 15.18
C GLU A 447 -6.49 27.59 16.29
N ARG A 448 -6.30 26.58 17.17
CA ARG A 448 -5.27 26.62 18.22
C ARG A 448 -3.86 26.32 17.70
N ILE A 449 -3.69 25.96 16.43
CA ILE A 449 -2.35 25.68 15.86
C ILE A 449 -1.42 26.90 15.98
N ASP A 450 -1.98 28.10 15.84
CA ASP A 450 -1.24 29.37 15.94
C ASP A 450 -0.82 29.70 17.39
N GLN A 451 -1.26 28.91 18.38
CA GLN A 451 -0.83 29.04 19.76
C GLN A 451 0.49 28.31 20.04
N ILE A 452 0.94 27.43 19.12
CA ILE A 452 2.21 26.73 19.29
C ILE A 452 3.35 27.76 19.09
N PRO A 453 4.22 27.99 20.09
CA PRO A 453 5.30 28.96 19.95
C PRO A 453 6.25 28.60 18.80
N ASP A 454 6.61 29.58 17.97
CA ASP A 454 7.54 29.41 16.84
C ASP A 454 8.84 28.70 17.25
N VAL A 455 9.35 28.99 18.44
CA VAL A 455 10.57 28.37 18.97
C VAL A 455 10.40 26.88 19.21
N GLU A 456 9.22 26.42 19.65
CA GLU A 456 8.94 24.98 19.83
C GLU A 456 8.74 24.28 18.48
N LEU A 457 8.04 24.90 17.54
CA LEU A 457 7.88 24.38 16.18
C LEU A 457 9.24 24.27 15.47
N TRP A 458 10.07 25.32 15.56
CA TRP A 458 11.38 25.36 14.94
C TRP A 458 12.31 24.31 15.53
N ARG A 459 12.43 24.23 16.87
CA ARG A 459 13.23 23.18 17.53
C ARG A 459 12.77 21.78 17.15
N THR A 460 11.46 21.57 17.01
CA THR A 460 10.90 20.30 16.57
C THR A 460 11.24 20.02 15.11
N HIS A 461 11.21 21.02 14.24
CA HIS A 461 11.67 20.88 12.86
C HIS A 461 13.17 20.54 12.77
N GLU A 462 14.03 21.22 13.54
CA GLU A 462 15.47 20.98 13.56
C GLU A 462 15.83 19.56 14.01
N ARG A 463 15.20 19.06 15.08
CA ARG A 463 15.39 17.66 15.53
C ARG A 463 15.03 16.63 14.47
N ARG A 464 13.94 16.88 13.73
CA ARG A 464 13.51 16.00 12.63
C ARG A 464 14.51 16.03 11.47
N ARG A 465 14.99 17.22 11.11
CA ARG A 465 16.04 17.40 10.09
C ARG A 465 17.35 16.72 10.51
N GLU A 466 17.75 16.82 11.77
CA GLU A 466 18.93 16.15 12.31
C GLU A 466 18.83 14.61 12.18
N ARG A 467 17.66 14.07 12.53
CA ARG A 467 17.35 12.63 12.37
C ARG A 467 17.38 12.19 10.91
N LEU A 468 16.83 13.00 10.00
CA LEU A 468 16.88 12.74 8.56
C LEU A 468 18.33 12.71 8.05
N VAL A 469 19.16 13.68 8.43
CA VAL A 469 20.58 13.72 8.03
C VAL A 469 21.32 12.48 8.53
N THR A 470 21.10 12.09 9.79
CA THR A 470 21.71 10.87 10.35
C THR A 470 21.26 9.62 9.61
N THR A 471 19.97 9.54 9.26
CA THR A 471 19.40 8.42 8.49
C THR A 471 20.00 8.37 7.08
N ALA A 472 20.14 9.51 6.42
CA ALA A 472 20.72 9.62 5.08
C ALA A 472 22.19 9.19 5.06
N ARG A 473 23.00 9.64 6.02
CA ARG A 473 24.40 9.23 6.21
C ARG A 473 24.51 7.72 6.39
N LYS A 474 23.73 7.14 7.31
CA LYS A 474 23.70 5.69 7.56
C LYS A 474 23.34 4.90 6.29
N ASN A 475 22.30 5.31 5.57
CA ASN A 475 21.89 4.66 4.31
C ASN A 475 23.00 4.71 3.25
N LEU A 476 23.68 5.85 3.12
CA LEU A 476 24.79 6.01 2.18
C LEU A 476 25.98 5.13 2.54
N GLN A 477 26.34 5.06 3.83
CA GLN A 477 27.39 4.17 4.32
C GLN A 477 27.09 2.70 4.04
N GLU A 478 25.89 2.24 4.39
CA GLU A 478 25.46 0.85 4.14
C GLU A 478 25.51 0.49 2.65
N ARG A 479 25.13 1.43 1.78
CA ARG A 479 25.25 1.28 0.33
C ARG A 479 26.71 1.13 -0.10
N LEU A 480 27.59 2.03 0.34
CA LEU A 480 29.00 2.02 -0.04
C LEU A 480 29.71 0.76 0.44
N ILE A 481 29.39 0.28 1.65
CA ILE A 481 29.87 -1.01 2.19
C ILE A 481 29.42 -2.16 1.27
N LYS A 482 28.14 -2.22 0.89
CA LYS A 482 27.62 -3.27 -0.01
C LYS A 482 28.29 -3.27 -1.38
N LEU A 483 28.70 -2.11 -1.88
CA LEU A 483 29.42 -1.95 -3.16
C LEU A 483 30.93 -2.23 -3.05
N GLY A 484 31.46 -2.48 -1.85
CA GLY A 484 32.90 -2.65 -1.64
C GLY A 484 33.70 -1.38 -1.90
N ALA A 485 33.13 -0.21 -1.60
CA ALA A 485 33.80 1.08 -1.78
C ALA A 485 35.05 1.21 -0.89
N HIS A 486 35.93 2.16 -1.22
CA HIS A 486 37.13 2.43 -0.43
C HIS A 486 36.77 2.96 0.97
N PRO A 487 37.51 2.59 2.04
CA PRO A 487 37.22 3.06 3.41
C PRO A 487 37.03 4.57 3.52
N ASN A 488 37.88 5.38 2.87
CA ASN A 488 37.74 6.84 2.85
C ASN A 488 36.38 7.34 2.31
N ASP A 489 35.78 6.66 1.33
CA ASP A 489 34.47 7.05 0.79
C ASP A 489 33.35 6.72 1.80
N ILE A 490 33.50 5.61 2.54
CA ILE A 490 32.59 5.20 3.60
C ILE A 490 32.65 6.16 4.79
N ASP A 491 33.86 6.58 5.16
CA ASP A 491 34.09 7.57 6.23
C ASP A 491 33.50 8.93 5.82
N ARG A 492 33.74 9.36 4.57
CA ARG A 492 33.17 10.60 4.05
C ARG A 492 31.64 10.58 4.04
N ALA A 493 31.01 9.44 3.75
CA ALA A 493 29.56 9.29 3.82
C ALA A 493 28.99 9.49 5.24
N ALA A 494 29.79 9.38 6.30
CA ALA A 494 29.40 9.73 7.66
C ALA A 494 29.27 11.25 7.87
N GLU A 495 29.89 12.05 7.00
CA GLU A 495 30.08 13.50 7.16
C GLU A 495 29.28 14.33 6.14
N VAL A 496 28.71 13.71 5.11
CA VAL A 496 27.86 14.40 4.12
C VAL A 496 26.64 15.03 4.76
N LEU A 497 26.10 16.09 4.13
CA LEU A 497 24.95 16.86 4.61
C LEU A 497 25.20 17.53 5.97
N ARG A 498 24.64 18.73 6.17
CA ARG A 498 24.70 19.46 7.43
C ARG A 498 23.33 19.48 8.11
N HIS A 499 23.32 19.50 9.44
CA HIS A 499 22.09 19.56 10.24
C HIS A 499 21.47 20.96 10.27
N ASP A 500 22.25 22.01 9.96
CA ASP A 500 21.85 23.42 9.95
C ASP A 500 21.51 23.95 8.55
N ALA A 501 21.70 23.16 7.49
CA ALA A 501 21.44 23.55 6.11
C ALA A 501 19.96 23.42 5.72
N LEU A 502 19.51 24.30 4.80
CA LEU A 502 18.22 24.14 4.14
C LEU A 502 18.21 22.83 3.35
N THR A 503 17.32 21.91 3.73
CA THR A 503 17.24 20.58 3.14
C THR A 503 16.02 20.48 2.23
N ILE A 504 16.24 20.21 0.94
CA ILE A 504 15.19 20.04 -0.06
C ILE A 504 15.05 18.55 -0.38
N GLY A 505 13.87 17.97 -0.14
CA GLY A 505 13.57 16.58 -0.47
C GLY A 505 12.84 16.44 -1.81
N PHE A 506 13.31 15.52 -2.67
CA PHE A 506 12.60 15.08 -3.87
C PHE A 506 12.47 13.54 -3.84
N ALA A 507 11.30 13.04 -3.45
CA ALA A 507 11.07 11.60 -3.29
C ALA A 507 9.82 11.11 -4.02
N ARG A 508 9.97 10.64 -5.26
CA ARG A 508 8.87 10.19 -6.13
C ARG A 508 9.35 9.13 -7.12
N ARG A 509 8.44 8.29 -7.63
CA ARG A 509 8.72 7.37 -8.77
C ARG A 509 9.38 8.14 -9.92
N PHE A 510 10.43 7.60 -10.52
CA PHE A 510 11.07 8.16 -11.70
C PHE A 510 10.26 7.82 -12.95
N ALA A 511 9.82 8.85 -13.65
CA ALA A 511 9.14 8.81 -14.93
C ALA A 511 9.32 10.18 -15.61
N THR A 512 9.33 10.24 -16.94
CA THR A 512 9.63 11.47 -17.70
C THR A 512 8.71 12.64 -17.36
N TYR A 513 7.40 12.39 -17.21
CA TYR A 513 6.42 13.43 -16.85
C TYR A 513 6.61 14.02 -15.44
N LYS A 514 7.38 13.36 -14.55
CA LYS A 514 7.66 13.85 -13.19
C LYS A 514 8.86 14.78 -13.09
N ARG A 515 9.61 14.95 -14.19
CA ARG A 515 10.65 15.97 -14.37
C ARG A 515 11.74 15.98 -13.27
N ALA A 516 12.16 14.80 -12.79
CA ALA A 516 13.21 14.70 -11.78
C ALA A 516 14.54 15.37 -12.22
N TYR A 517 14.82 15.36 -13.52
CA TYR A 517 16.02 16.00 -14.10
C TYR A 517 15.97 17.53 -14.14
N LEU A 518 14.81 18.16 -13.87
CA LEU A 518 14.64 19.61 -14.00
C LEU A 518 15.58 20.40 -13.06
N LEU A 519 15.88 19.86 -11.87
CA LEU A 519 16.84 20.49 -10.96
C LEU A 519 18.27 20.56 -11.53
N PHE A 520 18.58 19.70 -12.49
CA PHE A 520 19.90 19.52 -13.07
C PHE A 520 20.02 20.11 -14.49
N SER A 521 18.97 20.76 -15.00
CA SER A 521 19.00 21.36 -16.34
C SER A 521 19.96 22.54 -16.44
N ASP A 522 20.19 23.25 -15.32
CA ASP A 522 21.13 24.36 -15.20
C ASP A 522 22.13 24.05 -14.07
N LYS A 523 23.20 23.35 -14.43
CA LYS A 523 24.20 22.85 -13.47
C LYS A 523 25.01 23.97 -12.83
N GLU A 524 25.30 25.05 -13.56
CA GLU A 524 26.05 26.18 -13.04
C GLU A 524 25.26 26.91 -11.95
N ARG A 525 23.99 27.18 -12.21
CA ARG A 525 23.11 27.76 -11.20
C ARG A 525 22.96 26.85 -9.98
N LEU A 526 22.81 25.55 -10.19
CA LEU A 526 22.72 24.59 -9.07
C LEU A 526 24.01 24.59 -8.24
N ARG A 527 25.17 24.63 -8.89
CA ARG A 527 26.49 24.67 -8.26
C ARG A 527 26.65 25.90 -7.37
N GLU A 528 26.24 27.09 -7.85
CA GLU A 528 26.25 28.33 -7.06
C GLU A 528 25.36 28.23 -5.81
N ILE A 529 24.18 27.58 -5.94
CA ILE A 529 23.24 27.44 -4.83
C ILE A 529 23.78 26.53 -3.74
N VAL A 530 24.23 25.31 -4.09
CA VAL A 530 24.58 24.29 -3.08
C VAL A 530 25.97 24.53 -2.44
N ASN A 531 26.82 25.36 -3.05
CA ASN A 531 28.14 25.69 -2.52
C ASN A 531 28.21 27.09 -1.87
N ASN A 532 27.07 27.74 -1.60
CA ASN A 532 27.04 28.98 -0.85
C ASN A 532 27.23 28.73 0.66
N GLU A 533 28.37 29.13 1.21
CA GLU A 533 28.70 28.91 2.63
C GLU A 533 27.84 29.74 3.61
N GLN A 534 27.35 30.92 3.19
CA GLN A 534 26.52 31.79 4.01
C GLN A 534 25.06 31.33 4.07
N CYS A 535 24.60 30.69 3.00
CA CYS A 535 23.25 30.17 2.84
C CYS A 535 23.30 28.70 2.41
N PRO A 536 23.68 27.76 3.31
CA PRO A 536 23.90 26.38 2.94
C PRO A 536 22.60 25.68 2.51
N VAL A 537 22.62 25.09 1.31
CA VAL A 537 21.51 24.34 0.72
C VAL A 537 21.98 22.91 0.38
N GLN A 538 21.15 21.92 0.70
CA GLN A 538 21.38 20.52 0.36
C GLN A 538 20.12 19.86 -0.17
N ILE A 539 20.28 18.80 -0.95
CA ILE A 539 19.20 18.11 -1.64
C ILE A 539 19.26 16.61 -1.34
N ILE A 540 18.11 16.04 -0.98
CA ILE A 540 17.95 14.59 -0.82
C ILE A 540 16.99 14.09 -1.89
N ILE A 541 17.44 13.16 -2.72
CA ILE A 541 16.67 12.56 -3.81
C ILE A 541 16.40 11.10 -3.49
N SER A 542 15.18 10.62 -3.78
CA SER A 542 14.85 9.21 -3.65
C SER A 542 13.73 8.80 -4.62
N GLY A 543 13.69 7.52 -4.97
CA GLY A 543 12.64 6.99 -5.82
C GLY A 543 13.10 5.83 -6.70
N LYS A 544 12.12 5.13 -7.27
CA LYS A 544 12.30 3.97 -8.13
C LYS A 544 11.80 4.26 -9.54
N ALA A 545 12.49 3.80 -10.57
CA ALA A 545 11.94 3.70 -11.94
C ALA A 545 11.23 2.36 -12.12
N HIS A 546 10.18 2.28 -12.92
CA HIS A 546 9.55 0.98 -13.20
C HIS A 546 10.57 0.07 -13.93
N PRO A 547 10.61 -1.26 -13.71
CA PRO A 547 11.66 -2.11 -14.31
C PRO A 547 11.66 -2.09 -15.84
N ARG A 548 10.48 -1.92 -16.44
CA ARG A 548 10.26 -1.76 -17.89
C ARG A 548 10.40 -0.31 -18.40
N ASP A 549 10.51 0.69 -17.51
CA ASP A 549 10.65 2.10 -17.90
C ASP A 549 12.13 2.46 -18.07
N ARG A 550 12.64 2.23 -19.28
CA ARG A 550 14.04 2.50 -19.62
C ARG A 550 14.38 3.99 -19.53
N GLU A 551 13.48 4.86 -19.98
CA GLU A 551 13.69 6.31 -19.92
C GLU A 551 13.81 6.80 -18.48
N GLY A 552 12.93 6.31 -17.59
CA GLY A 552 13.01 6.58 -16.15
C GLY A 552 14.33 6.13 -15.52
N LYS A 553 14.85 4.95 -15.92
CA LYS A 553 16.17 4.46 -15.49
C LYS A 553 17.33 5.30 -16.03
N GLU A 554 17.25 5.78 -17.27
CA GLU A 554 18.25 6.67 -17.88
C GLU A 554 18.31 8.03 -17.16
N VAL A 555 17.16 8.62 -16.83
CA VAL A 555 17.09 9.85 -16.02
C VAL A 555 17.79 9.65 -14.67
N LEU A 556 17.51 8.54 -13.99
CA LEU A 556 18.14 8.22 -12.71
C LEU A 556 19.67 8.08 -12.85
N LYS A 557 20.14 7.38 -13.87
CA LYS A 557 21.57 7.23 -14.14
C LYS A 557 22.26 8.58 -14.36
N ASN A 558 21.64 9.47 -15.14
CA ASN A 558 22.19 10.79 -15.42
C ASN A 558 22.30 11.63 -14.15
N ILE A 559 21.28 11.60 -13.29
CA ILE A 559 21.31 12.26 -11.97
C ILE A 559 22.46 11.69 -11.12
N MET A 560 22.61 10.37 -11.07
CA MET A 560 23.69 9.73 -10.31
C MET A 560 25.08 10.12 -10.80
N ASN A 561 25.27 10.33 -12.10
CA ASN A 561 26.54 10.80 -12.66
C ASN A 561 26.85 12.23 -12.23
N ILE A 562 25.86 13.11 -12.20
CA ILE A 562 26.04 14.50 -11.76
C ILE A 562 26.33 14.57 -10.27
N ILE A 563 25.61 13.78 -9.45
CA ILE A 563 25.82 13.73 -7.99
C ILE A 563 27.26 13.35 -7.63
N LYS A 564 27.95 12.57 -8.46
CA LYS A 564 29.34 12.15 -8.20
C LYS A 564 30.38 13.27 -8.42
N GLU A 565 30.02 14.36 -9.10
CA GLU A 565 30.94 15.48 -9.31
C GLU A 565 31.27 16.16 -7.95
N ASP A 566 32.51 16.64 -7.77
CA ASP A 566 33.01 17.16 -6.49
C ASP A 566 32.18 18.33 -5.93
N ASP A 567 31.63 19.14 -6.83
CA ASP A 567 30.77 20.28 -6.49
C ASP A 567 29.44 19.84 -5.86
N PHE A 568 28.99 18.60 -6.07
CA PHE A 568 27.67 18.11 -5.64
C PHE A 568 27.72 16.98 -4.60
N ARG A 569 28.77 16.16 -4.59
CA ARG A 569 28.79 14.85 -3.90
C ARG A 569 28.50 14.85 -2.39
N ASP A 570 28.75 15.96 -1.70
CA ASP A 570 28.47 16.08 -0.25
C ASP A 570 27.17 16.83 0.07
N LYS A 571 26.54 17.43 -0.95
CA LYS A 571 25.39 18.34 -0.83
C LYS A 571 24.14 17.76 -1.47
N ILE A 572 24.28 16.82 -2.41
CA ILE A 572 23.17 16.12 -3.04
C ILE A 572 23.32 14.62 -2.77
N VAL A 573 22.38 14.04 -2.04
CA VAL A 573 22.42 12.62 -1.68
C VAL A 573 21.24 11.88 -2.31
N PHE A 574 21.53 10.76 -2.96
CA PHE A 574 20.51 9.83 -3.44
C PHE A 574 20.32 8.67 -2.47
N LEU A 575 19.10 8.50 -1.95
CA LEU A 575 18.72 7.41 -1.07
C LEU A 575 17.98 6.32 -1.86
N GLU A 576 18.58 5.14 -1.92
CA GLU A 576 18.06 4.00 -2.67
C GLU A 576 16.84 3.36 -2.01
N ASN A 577 16.09 2.59 -2.80
CA ASN A 577 15.01 1.73 -2.34
C ASN A 577 13.89 2.45 -1.59
N TYR A 578 13.45 3.59 -2.13
CA TYR A 578 12.33 4.36 -1.57
C TYR A 578 11.11 3.50 -1.20
N ASP A 579 10.75 3.54 0.06
CA ASP A 579 9.64 2.82 0.66
C ASP A 579 8.98 3.67 1.77
N MET A 580 8.01 3.12 2.50
CA MET A 580 7.32 3.79 3.59
C MET A 580 8.24 4.13 4.77
N LEU A 581 9.29 3.35 5.01
CA LEU A 581 10.24 3.62 6.08
C LEU A 581 11.03 4.89 5.78
N LEU A 582 11.57 4.97 4.56
CA LEU A 582 12.32 6.13 4.09
C LEU A 582 11.42 7.35 3.90
N ALA A 583 10.20 7.16 3.38
CA ALA A 583 9.19 8.21 3.32
C ALA A 583 8.92 8.80 4.71
N GLY A 584 8.77 7.94 5.73
CA GLY A 584 8.65 8.34 7.12
C GLY A 584 9.83 9.21 7.57
N ALA A 585 11.08 8.79 7.32
CA ALA A 585 12.26 9.58 7.67
C ALA A 585 12.33 10.95 6.95
N LEU A 586 11.78 11.06 5.74
CA LEU A 586 11.78 12.29 4.96
C LEU A 586 10.73 13.31 5.41
N VAL A 587 9.57 12.85 5.91
CA VAL A 587 8.44 13.73 6.27
C VAL A 587 8.18 13.83 7.77
N GLN A 588 8.68 12.89 8.57
CA GLN A 588 8.58 12.85 10.03
C GLN A 588 9.91 13.15 10.69
#